data_AF-A0A957YZQ4-F1
#
_entry.id   AF-A0A957YZQ4-F1
#
_cell.length_a   1.000
_cell.length_b   1.000
_cell.length_c   1.000
_cell.angle_alpha   90.00
_cell.angle_beta   90.00
_cell.angle_gamma   90.00
#
_symmetry.space_group_name_H-M   'P 1'
#
loop_
_entity.id
_entity.type
_entity.pdbx_description
1 polymer ?
#
loop_
_entity_poly.entity_id
_entity_poly.type
_entity_poly.pdbx_seq_one_letter_code
_entity_poly.pdbx_strand_id
1 'polypeptide(L)'
;MIRILFLAANPVDQARLRVRAEFNGVRQVLDVTAAHDRFQLIPEFDATPDELQDLLTRHRPQIIHFSGHGTTAGLLFADQDGEGRLVAPQSLRDLFGSFNETVRCVVLNACSSAQQAEAIAGVVDAVVGMGDVVSDDAALAFATAFYRALMSDATLATAMTRARNQIDL
;
A
#
# COMPACT_ATOMS: atom_id res chain seq x y z
N MET A 1 -11.55 -10.28 -11.70
CA MET A 1 -11.00 -8.92 -11.60
C MET A 1 -10.44 -8.72 -10.20
N ILE A 2 -9.15 -8.42 -10.11
CA ILE A 2 -8.39 -8.14 -8.89
C ILE A 2 -8.54 -6.64 -8.58
N ARG A 3 -8.98 -6.31 -7.38
CA ARG A 3 -9.16 -4.94 -6.90
C ARG A 3 -7.97 -4.55 -6.04
N ILE A 4 -7.35 -3.43 -6.40
CA ILE A 4 -6.26 -2.79 -5.67
C ILE A 4 -6.85 -1.54 -5.02
N LEU A 5 -6.96 -1.53 -3.70
CA LEU A 5 -7.33 -0.35 -2.94
C LEU A 5 -6.07 0.44 -2.61
N PHE A 6 -5.91 1.61 -3.23
CA PHE A 6 -4.81 2.53 -3.00
C PHE A 6 -5.20 3.51 -1.91
N LEU A 7 -4.74 3.24 -0.68
CA LEU A 7 -4.93 4.08 0.49
C LEU A 7 -3.78 5.06 0.58
N ALA A 8 -4.07 6.35 0.52
CA ALA A 8 -3.07 7.40 0.65
C ALA A 8 -3.32 8.24 1.90
N ALA A 9 -2.31 8.37 2.74
CA ALA A 9 -2.32 9.22 3.93
C ALA A 9 -1.30 10.34 3.82
N ASN A 10 -1.76 11.58 3.97
CA ASN A 10 -0.93 12.79 4.01
C ASN A 10 -1.43 13.74 5.09
N PRO A 11 -1.15 13.46 6.37
CA PRO A 11 -1.53 14.36 7.46
C PRO A 11 -0.89 15.75 7.30
N VAL A 12 -1.61 16.79 7.72
CA VAL A 12 -1.23 18.20 7.48
C VAL A 12 -0.06 18.67 8.35
N ASP A 13 0.17 18.00 9.48
CA ASP A 13 1.25 18.22 10.44
C ASP A 13 2.55 17.51 10.05
N GLN A 14 2.59 16.84 8.90
CA GLN A 14 3.72 16.05 8.42
C GLN A 14 4.31 16.60 7.13
N ALA A 15 5.53 16.16 6.81
CA ALA A 15 6.13 16.44 5.51
C ALA A 15 5.25 15.89 4.39
N ARG A 16 4.94 16.69 3.37
CA ARG A 16 4.02 16.28 2.31
C ARG A 16 4.67 15.26 1.38
N LEU A 17 4.10 14.06 1.28
CA LEU A 17 4.57 13.01 0.37
C LEU A 17 3.91 13.14 -1.01
N ARG A 18 4.62 12.69 -2.05
CA ARG A 18 4.14 12.65 -3.44
C ARG A 18 3.21 11.46 -3.73
N VAL A 19 2.30 11.12 -2.82
CA VAL A 19 1.36 9.97 -2.95
C VAL A 19 0.52 10.00 -4.23
N ARG A 20 0.18 11.20 -4.73
CA ARG A 20 -0.53 11.36 -6.02
C ARG A 20 0.36 11.01 -7.22
N ALA A 21 1.65 11.29 -7.15
CA ALA A 21 2.59 10.91 -8.20
C ALA A 21 2.72 9.38 -8.22
N GLU A 22 2.78 8.76 -7.03
CA GLU A 22 2.78 7.30 -6.89
C GLU A 22 1.54 6.66 -7.49
N PHE A 23 0.34 7.10 -7.10
CA PHE A 23 -0.92 6.62 -7.69
C PHE A 23 -0.93 6.77 -9.22
N ASN A 24 -0.53 7.94 -9.73
CA ASN A 24 -0.50 8.19 -11.17
C ASN A 24 0.51 7.28 -11.89
N GLY A 25 1.64 6.96 -11.27
CA GLY A 25 2.59 5.99 -11.78
C GLY A 25 1.97 4.60 -11.92
N VAL A 26 1.28 4.12 -10.88
CA VAL A 26 0.59 2.81 -10.91
C VAL A 26 -0.54 2.80 -11.93
N ARG A 27 -1.33 3.89 -12.01
CA ARG A 27 -2.38 4.04 -13.02
C ARG A 27 -1.81 4.01 -14.43
N GLN A 28 -0.70 4.70 -14.68
CA GLN A 28 -0.02 4.66 -15.98
C GLN A 28 0.45 3.24 -16.32
N VAL A 29 0.95 2.49 -15.33
CA VAL A 29 1.32 1.08 -15.52
C VAL A 29 0.12 0.22 -15.93
N LEU A 30 -1.04 0.43 -15.29
CA LEU A 30 -2.29 -0.23 -15.66
C LEU A 30 -2.69 0.08 -17.12
N ASP A 31 -2.54 1.34 -17.53
CA ASP A 31 -2.82 1.79 -18.90
C ASP A 31 -1.88 1.15 -19.93
N VAL A 32 -0.57 1.18 -19.71
CA VAL A 32 0.42 0.67 -20.69
C VAL A 32 0.47 -0.86 -20.78
N THR A 33 0.10 -1.55 -19.70
CA THR A 33 -0.04 -3.03 -19.71
C THR A 33 -1.40 -3.49 -20.22
N ALA A 34 -2.31 -2.55 -20.49
CA ALA A 34 -3.70 -2.81 -20.90
C ALA A 34 -4.43 -3.81 -19.97
N ALA A 35 -4.09 -3.82 -18.68
CA ALA A 35 -4.56 -4.85 -17.74
C ALA A 35 -5.90 -4.52 -17.06
N HIS A 36 -6.69 -3.60 -17.64
CA HIS A 36 -7.99 -3.12 -17.14
C HIS A 36 -9.07 -4.22 -17.07
N ASP A 37 -8.92 -5.30 -17.84
CA ASP A 37 -9.79 -6.48 -17.81
C ASP A 37 -9.56 -7.36 -16.56
N ARG A 38 -8.33 -7.33 -16.03
CA ARG A 38 -7.90 -8.14 -14.88
C ARG A 38 -7.80 -7.34 -13.60
N PHE A 39 -7.44 -6.05 -13.65
CA PHE A 39 -7.18 -5.22 -12.48
C PHE A 39 -8.08 -3.97 -12.44
N GLN A 40 -8.49 -3.60 -11.24
CA GLN A 40 -9.17 -2.34 -10.94
C GLN A 40 -8.38 -1.60 -9.86
N LEU A 41 -7.92 -0.38 -10.16
CA LEU A 41 -7.23 0.48 -9.21
C LEU A 41 -8.22 1.49 -8.62
N ILE A 42 -8.39 1.47 -7.29
CA ILE A 42 -9.38 2.27 -6.56
C ILE A 42 -8.62 3.26 -5.67
N PRO A 43 -8.62 4.57 -5.96
CA PRO A 43 -8.00 5.57 -5.10
C PRO A 43 -8.89 5.93 -3.91
N GLU A 44 -8.31 5.94 -2.73
CA GLU A 44 -8.86 6.57 -1.52
C GLU A 44 -7.79 7.49 -0.94
N PHE A 45 -7.83 8.75 -1.37
CA PHE A 45 -6.98 9.79 -0.82
C PHE A 45 -7.59 10.29 0.48
N ASP A 46 -6.75 10.57 1.47
CA ASP A 46 -7.17 11.10 2.78
C ASP A 46 -7.94 10.08 3.62
N ALA A 47 -7.65 8.79 3.42
CA ALA A 47 -8.25 7.72 4.22
C ALA A 47 -7.91 7.89 5.71
N THR A 48 -8.93 7.88 6.56
CA THR A 48 -8.76 7.89 8.01
C THR A 48 -8.80 6.47 8.59
N PRO A 49 -8.22 6.23 9.79
CA PRO A 49 -8.30 4.92 10.43
C PRO A 49 -9.73 4.43 10.67
N ASP A 50 -10.64 5.36 10.96
CA ASP A 50 -12.02 5.04 11.32
C ASP A 50 -12.84 4.59 10.09
N GLU A 51 -12.43 5.00 8.88
CA GLU A 51 -13.07 4.60 7.61
C GLU A 51 -12.53 3.29 7.05
N LEU A 52 -11.40 2.78 7.54
CA LEU A 52 -10.73 1.61 6.94
C LEU A 52 -11.64 0.39 6.84
N GLN A 53 -12.41 0.09 7.89
CA GLN A 53 -13.35 -1.04 7.86
C GLN A 53 -14.44 -0.88 6.81
N ASP A 54 -14.98 0.33 6.68
CA ASP A 54 -16.02 0.65 5.69
C ASP A 54 -15.47 0.57 4.27
N LEU A 55 -14.24 1.08 4.05
CA LEU A 55 -13.55 1.01 2.75
C LEU A 55 -13.28 -0.45 2.34
N LEU A 56 -12.80 -1.28 3.27
CA LEU A 56 -12.55 -2.71 3.03
C LEU A 56 -13.85 -3.47 2.75
N THR A 57 -14.91 -3.18 3.51
CA THR A 57 -16.23 -3.80 3.33
C THR A 57 -16.84 -3.42 1.98
N ARG A 58 -16.78 -2.13 1.62
CA ARG A 58 -17.36 -1.59 0.38
C ARG A 58 -16.64 -2.11 -0.86
N HIS A 59 -15.32 -2.05 -0.85
CA HIS A 59 -14.52 -2.33 -2.06
C HIS A 59 -14.14 -3.80 -2.20
N ARG A 60 -14.09 -4.55 -1.10
CA ARG A 60 -13.64 -5.96 -1.03
C ARG A 60 -12.34 -6.20 -1.83
N PRO A 61 -11.26 -5.44 -1.55
CA PRO A 61 -10.04 -5.52 -2.32
C PRO A 61 -9.27 -6.81 -2.06
N GLN A 62 -8.53 -7.27 -3.07
CA GLN A 62 -7.57 -8.37 -2.93
C GLN A 62 -6.18 -7.84 -2.57
N ILE A 63 -5.86 -6.63 -3.00
CA ILE A 63 -4.59 -5.97 -2.74
C ILE A 63 -4.86 -4.63 -2.04
N ILE A 64 -4.17 -4.39 -0.93
CA ILE A 64 -4.09 -3.08 -0.29
C ILE A 64 -2.74 -2.48 -0.65
N HIS A 65 -2.75 -1.23 -1.09
CA HIS A 65 -1.55 -0.44 -1.27
C HIS A 65 -1.64 0.77 -0.35
N PHE A 66 -0.82 0.82 0.68
CA PHE A 66 -0.69 1.98 1.55
C PHE A 66 0.47 2.85 1.08
N SER A 67 0.20 4.14 0.87
CA SER A 67 1.17 5.18 0.55
C SER A 67 1.07 6.28 1.60
N GLY A 68 2.11 6.46 2.40
CA GLY A 68 2.04 7.39 3.53
C GLY A 68 3.26 7.28 4.44
N HIS A 69 3.20 8.00 5.56
CA HIS A 69 4.26 7.95 6.55
C HIS A 69 4.20 6.68 7.39
N GLY A 70 5.36 6.23 7.82
CA GLY A 70 5.53 5.09 8.70
C GLY A 70 6.66 5.33 9.69
N THR A 71 6.54 4.69 10.83
CA THR A 71 7.57 4.63 11.87
C THR A 71 7.64 3.19 12.38
N THR A 72 8.64 2.87 13.18
CA THR A 72 8.68 1.56 13.86
C THR A 72 7.42 1.33 14.72
N ALA A 73 6.81 2.38 15.27
CA ALA A 73 5.63 2.27 16.13
C ALA A 73 4.30 2.11 15.38
N GLY A 74 4.23 2.37 14.07
CA GLY A 74 2.97 2.31 13.32
C GLY A 74 2.98 3.02 11.96
N LEU A 75 1.87 2.90 11.25
CA LEU A 75 1.58 3.71 10.07
C LEU A 75 0.81 4.95 10.48
N LEU A 76 1.08 6.08 9.83
CA LEU A 76 0.44 7.35 10.16
C LEU A 76 -0.67 7.64 9.16
N PHE A 77 -1.88 7.83 9.67
CA PHE A 77 -3.06 8.24 8.90
C PHE A 77 -3.47 9.64 9.31
N ALA A 78 -4.31 10.29 8.51
CA ALA A 78 -4.96 11.53 8.93
C ALA A 78 -6.14 11.19 9.85
N ASP A 79 -6.37 11.99 10.89
CA ASP A 79 -7.61 12.00 11.64
C ASP A 79 -8.63 13.01 11.07
N GLN A 80 -9.70 13.29 11.82
CA GLN A 80 -10.77 14.20 11.39
C GLN A 80 -10.33 15.66 11.28
N ASP A 81 -9.28 16.06 12.01
CA ASP A 81 -8.70 17.39 11.96
C ASP A 81 -7.56 17.46 10.91
N GLY A 82 -7.24 16.32 10.28
CA GLY A 82 -6.17 16.16 9.32
C GLY A 82 -4.80 15.92 9.95
N GLU A 83 -4.72 15.77 11.27
CA GLU A 83 -3.47 15.54 12.00
C GLU A 83 -3.07 14.05 11.98
N GLY A 84 -1.79 13.80 12.21
CA GLY A 84 -1.20 12.47 12.19
C GLY A 84 -1.70 11.61 13.35
N ARG A 85 -2.48 10.57 13.02
CA ARG A 85 -2.87 9.51 13.95
C ARG A 85 -2.12 8.22 13.65
N LEU A 86 -1.37 7.76 14.65
CA LEU A 86 -0.59 6.52 14.55
C LEU A 86 -1.50 5.29 14.70
N VAL A 87 -1.39 4.35 13.78
CA VAL A 87 -2.04 3.03 13.84
C VAL A 87 -0.98 1.97 14.08
N ALA A 88 -1.07 1.31 15.24
CA ALA A 88 -0.08 0.35 15.70
C ALA A 88 -0.09 -0.95 14.86
N PRO A 89 1.04 -1.69 14.78
CA PRO A 89 1.13 -2.97 14.09
C PRO A 89 0.04 -3.97 14.47
N GLN A 90 -0.28 -4.06 15.76
CA GLN A 90 -1.31 -4.98 16.25
C GLN A 90 -2.70 -4.59 15.74
N SER A 91 -3.03 -3.30 15.71
CA SER A 91 -4.30 -2.81 15.18
C SER A 91 -4.44 -3.09 13.68
N LEU A 92 -3.34 -2.98 12.91
CA LEU A 92 -3.32 -3.36 11.50
C LEU A 92 -3.52 -4.87 11.31
N ARG A 93 -2.86 -5.69 12.14
CA ARG A 93 -3.05 -7.14 12.15
C ARG A 93 -4.51 -7.52 12.44
N ASP A 94 -5.10 -6.95 13.47
CA ASP A 94 -6.48 -7.26 13.87
C ASP A 94 -7.47 -6.84 12.77
N LEU A 95 -7.25 -5.66 12.16
CA LEU A 95 -8.02 -5.19 11.01
C LEU A 95 -7.91 -6.18 9.84
N PHE A 96 -6.72 -6.44 9.32
CA PHE A 96 -6.58 -7.32 8.14
C PHE A 96 -6.96 -8.77 8.45
N GLY A 97 -6.81 -9.24 9.69
CA GLY A 97 -7.30 -10.54 10.14
C GLY A 97 -8.82 -10.69 10.01
N SER A 98 -9.58 -9.61 10.22
CA SER A 98 -11.03 -9.62 10.01
C SER A 98 -11.46 -9.59 8.53
N PHE A 99 -10.53 -9.31 7.61
CA PHE A 99 -10.77 -9.23 6.16
C PHE A 99 -9.94 -10.21 5.32
N ASN A 100 -9.33 -11.23 5.95
CA ASN A 100 -8.40 -12.17 5.30
C ASN A 100 -9.05 -13.07 4.23
N GLU A 101 -10.39 -13.18 4.22
CA GLU A 101 -11.14 -13.84 3.15
C GLU A 101 -11.05 -13.07 1.82
N THR A 102 -10.88 -11.74 1.89
CA THR A 102 -10.79 -10.88 0.71
C THR A 102 -9.38 -10.37 0.45
N VAL A 103 -8.71 -9.85 1.49
CA VAL A 103 -7.38 -9.25 1.36
C VAL A 103 -6.34 -10.36 1.35
N ARG A 104 -5.62 -10.46 0.24
CA ARG A 104 -4.58 -11.49 0.02
C ARG A 104 -3.17 -10.89 0.10
N CYS A 105 -3.01 -9.63 -0.33
CA CYS A 105 -1.74 -8.95 -0.32
C CYS A 105 -1.85 -7.53 0.26
N VAL A 106 -0.88 -7.15 1.09
CA VAL A 106 -0.75 -5.78 1.62
C VAL A 106 0.62 -5.23 1.23
N VAL A 107 0.65 -4.05 0.62
CA VAL A 107 1.87 -3.33 0.25
C VAL A 107 1.96 -2.08 1.12
N LEU A 108 2.96 -2.03 2.01
CA LEU A 108 3.23 -0.91 2.89
C LEU A 108 4.36 -0.07 2.28
N ASN A 109 4.02 0.90 1.43
CA ASN A 109 4.98 1.85 0.88
C ASN A 109 5.14 3.03 1.84
N ALA A 110 5.75 2.74 2.99
CA ALA A 110 5.95 3.67 4.08
C ALA A 110 7.29 3.35 4.77
N CYS A 111 7.99 4.38 5.24
CA CYS A 111 9.27 4.24 5.96
C CYS A 111 9.14 3.30 7.17
N SER A 112 10.18 2.51 7.42
CA SER A 112 10.29 1.67 8.63
C SER A 112 9.06 0.78 8.91
N SER A 113 8.44 0.24 7.85
CA SER A 113 7.19 -0.53 7.91
C SER A 113 7.37 -2.04 8.13
N ALA A 114 8.60 -2.49 8.42
CA ALA A 114 8.91 -3.92 8.60
C ALA A 114 8.14 -4.57 9.75
N GLN A 115 8.01 -3.91 10.91
CA GLN A 115 7.32 -4.47 12.08
C GLN A 115 5.80 -4.64 11.81
N GLN A 116 5.22 -3.70 11.06
CA GLN A 116 3.83 -3.76 10.61
C GLN A 116 3.66 -4.89 9.61
N ALA A 117 4.60 -5.04 8.67
CA ALA A 117 4.57 -6.11 7.70
C ALA A 117 4.63 -7.50 8.36
N GLU A 118 5.50 -7.69 9.35
CA GLU A 118 5.60 -8.93 10.13
C GLU A 118 4.31 -9.22 10.90
N ALA A 119 3.71 -8.21 11.54
CA ALA A 119 2.46 -8.38 12.27
C ALA A 119 1.31 -8.84 11.35
N ILE A 120 1.20 -8.24 10.16
CA ILE A 120 0.16 -8.52 9.17
C ILE A 120 0.41 -9.86 8.44
N ALA A 121 1.67 -10.25 8.22
CA ALA A 121 2.02 -11.49 7.52
C ALA A 121 1.50 -12.75 8.24
N GLY A 122 1.17 -12.66 9.53
CA GLY A 122 0.52 -13.76 10.25
C GLY A 122 -0.98 -13.90 10.00
N VAL A 123 -1.60 -13.05 9.17
CA VAL A 123 -3.06 -13.06 8.91
C VAL A 123 -3.45 -12.91 7.43
N VAL A 124 -2.52 -12.58 6.52
CA VAL A 124 -2.75 -12.52 5.06
C VAL A 124 -1.63 -13.26 4.30
N ASP A 125 -1.85 -13.61 3.03
CA ASP A 125 -0.91 -14.46 2.27
C ASP A 125 0.45 -13.80 2.01
N ALA A 126 0.47 -12.49 1.79
CA ALA A 126 1.69 -11.78 1.42
C ALA A 126 1.67 -10.33 1.92
N VAL A 127 2.80 -9.89 2.47
CA VAL A 127 2.99 -8.49 2.87
C VAL A 127 4.33 -7.97 2.36
N VAL A 128 4.31 -6.76 1.82
CA VAL A 128 5.49 -5.99 1.48
C VAL A 128 5.64 -4.88 2.51
N GLY A 129 6.82 -4.74 3.09
CA GLY A 129 7.20 -3.61 3.93
C GLY A 129 8.62 -3.16 3.65
N MET A 130 8.93 -1.95 4.08
CA MET A 130 10.24 -1.31 3.92
C MET A 130 11.03 -1.44 5.23
N GLY A 131 12.27 -1.94 5.13
CA GLY A 131 13.15 -2.15 6.28
C GLY A 131 13.76 -0.88 6.86
N ASP A 132 13.84 0.19 6.07
CA ASP A 132 14.48 1.45 6.43
C ASP A 132 13.70 2.64 5.83
N VAL A 133 14.24 3.84 5.94
CA VAL A 133 13.78 5.05 5.28
C VAL A 133 13.79 4.86 3.76
N VAL A 134 12.68 5.22 3.12
CA VAL A 134 12.53 5.21 1.66
C VAL A 134 12.29 6.64 1.18
N SER A 135 12.97 7.05 0.11
CA SER A 135 12.71 8.36 -0.50
C SER A 135 11.45 8.30 -1.38
N ASP A 136 10.80 9.43 -1.62
CA ASP A 136 9.63 9.51 -2.51
C ASP A 136 9.91 8.93 -3.91
N ASP A 137 11.10 9.17 -4.46
CA ASP A 137 11.48 8.66 -5.79
C ASP A 137 11.70 7.14 -5.76
N ALA A 138 12.29 6.60 -4.69
CA ALA A 138 12.43 5.16 -4.50
C ALA A 138 11.07 4.47 -4.29
N ALA A 139 10.18 5.09 -3.51
CA ALA A 139 8.82 4.60 -3.29
C ALA A 139 8.02 4.56 -4.60
N LEU A 140 8.12 5.61 -5.44
CA LEU A 140 7.51 5.67 -6.77
C LEU A 140 8.09 4.61 -7.71
N ALA A 141 9.43 4.50 -7.77
CA ALA A 141 10.12 3.53 -8.61
C ALA A 141 9.75 2.09 -8.22
N PHE A 142 9.70 1.81 -6.92
CA PHE A 142 9.23 0.54 -6.37
C PHE A 142 7.81 0.22 -6.82
N ALA A 143 6.84 1.10 -6.53
CA ALA A 143 5.43 0.85 -6.81
C ALA A 143 5.19 0.61 -8.31
N THR A 144 5.79 1.43 -9.17
CA THR A 144 5.66 1.30 -10.62
C THR A 144 6.25 0.00 -11.14
N ALA A 145 7.44 -0.42 -10.68
CA ALA A 145 8.04 -1.69 -11.09
C ALA A 145 7.30 -2.92 -10.54
N PHE A 146 6.84 -2.85 -9.30
CA PHE A 146 6.05 -3.92 -8.66
C PHE A 146 4.77 -4.20 -9.45
N TYR A 147 3.95 -3.17 -9.68
CA TYR A 147 2.70 -3.34 -10.43
C TYR A 147 2.93 -3.65 -11.89
N ARG A 148 4.02 -3.16 -12.51
CA ARG A 148 4.33 -3.50 -13.90
C ARG A 148 4.59 -4.99 -14.03
N ALA A 149 5.37 -5.56 -13.12
CA ALA A 149 5.60 -7.00 -13.11
C ALA A 149 4.30 -7.77 -12.85
N LEU A 150 3.52 -7.38 -11.84
CA LEU A 150 2.29 -8.06 -11.45
C LEU A 150 1.23 -8.03 -12.57
N MET A 151 1.05 -6.87 -13.22
CA MET A 151 0.11 -6.70 -14.33
C MET A 151 0.62 -7.34 -15.64
N SER A 152 1.91 -7.69 -15.72
CA SER A 152 2.49 -8.51 -16.78
C SER A 152 2.60 -10.00 -16.39
N ASP A 153 1.66 -10.51 -15.60
CA ASP A 153 1.53 -11.93 -15.22
C ASP A 153 2.67 -12.50 -14.38
N ALA A 154 3.51 -11.65 -13.78
CA ALA A 154 4.51 -12.14 -12.84
C ALA A 154 3.86 -12.57 -11.51
N THR A 155 4.45 -13.57 -10.86
CA THR A 155 4.08 -13.91 -9.48
C THR A 155 4.41 -12.77 -8.51
N LEU A 156 3.77 -12.73 -7.34
CA LEU A 156 4.09 -11.73 -6.30
C LEU A 156 5.58 -11.74 -5.93
N ALA A 157 6.20 -12.92 -5.81
CA ALA A 157 7.62 -13.04 -5.51
C ALA A 157 8.49 -12.42 -6.62
N THR A 158 8.17 -12.69 -7.89
CA THR A 158 8.87 -12.10 -9.04
C THR A 158 8.66 -10.59 -9.11
N ALA A 159 7.44 -10.12 -8.84
CA ALA A 159 7.13 -8.69 -8.80
C ALA A 159 7.93 -7.98 -7.71
N MET A 160 8.05 -8.58 -6.52
CA MET A 160 8.87 -8.06 -5.44
C MET A 160 10.35 -7.96 -5.83
N THR A 161 10.91 -9.03 -6.39
CA THR A 161 12.32 -9.04 -6.82
C THR A 161 12.60 -7.96 -7.85
N ARG A 162 11.72 -7.79 -8.85
CA ARG A 162 11.89 -6.74 -9.87
C ARG A 162 11.78 -5.34 -9.29
N ALA A 163 10.85 -5.13 -8.34
CA ALA A 163 10.67 -3.85 -7.68
C ALA A 163 11.87 -3.46 -6.81
N ARG A 164 12.47 -4.43 -6.08
CA ARG A 164 13.73 -4.21 -5.33
C ARG A 164 14.85 -3.78 -6.26
N ASN A 165 15.07 -4.55 -7.33
CA ASN A 165 16.13 -4.24 -8.29
C ASN A 165 15.96 -2.84 -8.92
N GLN A 166 14.72 -2.34 -9.07
CA GLN A 166 14.47 -1.02 -9.64
C GLN A 166 14.90 0.14 -8.73
N ILE A 167 14.89 -0.06 -7.41
CA ILE A 167 15.34 0.97 -6.46
C ILE A 167 16.87 1.12 -6.51
N ASP A 168 17.59 0.06 -6.83
CA ASP A 168 19.07 0.01 -6.85
C ASP A 168 19.70 0.46 -8.19
N LEU A 169 18.90 0.88 -9.17
CA LEU A 169 19.34 1.36 -10.50
C LEU A 169 19.50 2.87 -10.54
#